data_AF-A0A7V4UA90-F1
#
_entry.id   AF-A0A7V4UA90-F1
#
_cell.length_a   1.000
_cell.length_b   1.000
_cell.length_c   1.000
_cell.angle_alpha   90.00
_cell.angle_beta   90.00
_cell.angle_gamma   90.00
#
_symmetry.space_group_name_H-M   'P 1'
#
loop_
_entity.id
_entity.type
_entity.pdbx_description
1 polymer ?
#
loop_
_entity_poly.entity_id
_entity_poly.type
_entity_poly.pdbx_seq_one_letter_code
_entity_poly.pdbx_strand_id
1 'polypeptide(L)'
;MLFQMACVFLVHTLIAQTTPAIPSDEPQADGRRTPGRDAGERREARRQRMEGYLRATPAERRERRLDGLTEMIARTYELTDQQKPEVAAELRRMRAEYDQQLGPAAVEMQQIEEEMARFWQRRAEAGNDGPRGQAWRDPEFRRLAERMRELRREHPFDVNAAFERIEKLLPAEQAAKGRARRIERQERMQQWRSGGGRRGEGPVEPRRGERRGRRTQAENNAESTPSPAPTPVAAEPWRHPWELYAEQYAARHDLSAEQRAAAAAIVRDLIARERSYRASRRHDFEAMEQIASPAERNARRTELETPIDALFQELNQRLDDVLTAAQRSKR
;
A
#
# COMPACT_ATOMS: atom_id res chain seq x y z
N MET A 1 -11.11 3.68 8.85
CA MET A 1 -9.71 3.99 9.25
C MET A 1 -8.66 2.87 9.06
N LEU A 2 -9.01 1.68 8.56
CA LEU A 2 -8.01 0.61 8.24
C LEU A 2 -7.00 0.99 7.12
N PHE A 3 -7.26 2.08 6.42
CA PHE A 3 -6.52 2.60 5.27
C PHE A 3 -5.22 3.34 5.61
N GLN A 4 -5.25 4.17 6.67
CA GLN A 4 -4.10 4.98 7.08
C GLN A 4 -3.05 4.10 7.77
N MET A 5 -3.51 3.10 8.54
CA MET A 5 -2.63 2.06 9.09
C MET A 5 -1.95 1.23 8.01
N ALA A 6 -2.53 1.05 6.81
CA ALA A 6 -1.92 0.28 5.73
C ALA A 6 -0.86 1.06 4.94
N CYS A 7 -1.00 2.37 4.78
CA CYS A 7 0.04 3.24 4.17
C CYS A 7 1.16 3.58 5.15
N VAL A 8 0.85 3.77 6.44
CA VAL A 8 1.87 3.79 7.50
C VAL A 8 2.53 2.42 7.59
N PHE A 9 1.79 1.31 7.50
CA PHE A 9 2.42 0.00 7.35
C PHE A 9 3.23 -0.06 6.07
N LEU A 10 2.85 0.50 4.92
CA LEU A 10 3.66 0.34 3.70
C LEU A 10 4.92 1.17 3.73
N VAL A 11 4.89 2.41 4.20
CA VAL A 11 6.12 3.21 4.35
C VAL A 11 6.93 2.73 5.56
N HIS A 12 6.34 2.18 6.63
CA HIS A 12 7.07 1.65 7.79
C HIS A 12 7.35 0.14 7.80
N THR A 13 6.71 -0.66 6.95
CA THR A 13 7.17 -2.00 6.54
C THR A 13 8.01 -1.93 5.29
N LEU A 14 7.99 -0.85 4.50
CA LEU A 14 9.16 -0.53 3.72
C LEU A 14 10.29 -0.06 4.66
N ILE A 15 10.15 0.90 5.56
CA ILE A 15 11.28 1.31 6.42
C ILE A 15 11.73 0.19 7.41
N ALA A 16 10.84 -0.67 7.93
CA ALA A 16 11.22 -1.78 8.83
C ALA A 16 11.30 -3.16 8.17
N GLN A 17 10.82 -3.34 6.93
CA GLN A 17 10.95 -4.58 6.13
C GLN A 17 11.54 -4.35 4.73
N THR A 18 12.17 -3.20 4.47
CA THR A 18 13.13 -3.04 3.38
C THR A 18 14.33 -3.91 3.74
N THR A 19 14.19 -5.17 3.38
CA THR A 19 15.16 -5.78 2.48
C THR A 19 15.63 -4.66 1.54
N PRO A 20 16.93 -4.31 1.47
CA PRO A 20 17.41 -3.21 0.62
C PRO A 20 16.72 -3.32 -0.73
N ALA A 21 16.09 -2.22 -1.15
CA ALA A 21 15.34 -2.17 -2.40
C ALA A 21 16.21 -2.80 -3.48
N ILE A 22 15.68 -3.78 -4.23
CA ILE A 22 16.39 -4.32 -5.38
C ILE A 22 16.59 -3.12 -6.32
N PRO A 23 17.83 -2.63 -6.55
CA PRO A 23 18.05 -1.68 -7.63
C PRO A 23 17.58 -2.40 -8.89
N SER A 24 16.59 -1.82 -9.56
CA SER A 24 15.95 -2.44 -10.72
C SER A 24 16.78 -2.25 -11.99
N ASP A 25 18.08 -1.97 -11.86
CA ASP A 25 19.03 -1.81 -12.96
C ASP A 25 19.43 -3.16 -13.60
N GLU A 26 18.71 -4.25 -13.30
CA GLU A 26 18.75 -5.40 -14.19
C GLU A 26 18.08 -4.99 -15.51
N PRO A 27 18.83 -4.90 -16.63
CA PRO A 27 18.24 -4.63 -17.92
C PRO A 27 17.13 -5.67 -18.13
N GLN A 28 15.95 -5.20 -18.54
CA GLN A 28 14.86 -6.08 -18.96
C GLN A 28 15.31 -6.84 -20.22
N ALA A 29 16.13 -7.87 -20.02
CA ALA A 29 16.61 -8.73 -21.07
C ALA A 29 15.41 -9.50 -21.64
N ASP A 30 15.23 -9.35 -22.95
CA ASP A 30 14.14 -9.90 -23.74
C ASP A 30 13.76 -11.33 -23.37
N GLY A 31 12.54 -11.48 -22.84
CA GLY A 31 11.57 -12.54 -23.19
C GLY A 31 11.91 -14.02 -22.96
N ARG A 32 13.11 -14.42 -22.53
CA ARG A 32 13.46 -15.83 -22.32
C ARG A 32 14.13 -16.05 -20.97
N ARG A 33 13.36 -15.87 -19.91
CA ARG A 33 13.78 -16.31 -18.57
C ARG A 33 13.85 -17.83 -18.52
N THR A 34 15.07 -18.37 -18.50
CA THR A 34 15.32 -19.77 -18.14
C THR A 34 14.88 -19.99 -16.69
N PRO A 35 13.82 -20.76 -16.41
CA PRO A 35 13.16 -20.76 -15.10
C PRO A 35 13.96 -21.44 -13.97
N GLY A 36 15.16 -21.96 -14.22
CA GLY A 36 15.97 -22.69 -13.22
C GLY A 36 17.20 -21.94 -12.70
N ARG A 37 17.97 -21.28 -13.57
CA ARG A 37 19.30 -20.72 -13.22
C ARG A 37 19.17 -19.46 -12.36
N ASP A 38 18.27 -18.56 -12.73
CA ASP A 38 18.10 -17.28 -12.05
C ASP A 38 17.50 -17.39 -10.63
N ALA A 39 16.85 -18.51 -10.29
CA ALA A 39 16.22 -18.65 -8.97
C ALA A 39 17.25 -18.79 -7.85
N GLY A 40 18.35 -19.50 -8.11
CA GLY A 40 19.49 -19.61 -7.20
C GLY A 40 20.20 -18.28 -7.03
N GLU A 41 20.55 -17.63 -8.15
CA GLU A 41 21.23 -16.33 -8.17
C GLU A 41 20.43 -15.25 -7.45
N ARG A 42 19.10 -15.17 -7.66
CA ARG A 42 18.23 -14.24 -6.91
C ARG A 42 18.19 -14.54 -5.41
N ARG A 43 18.20 -15.82 -5.01
CA ARG A 43 18.24 -16.22 -3.59
C ARG A 43 19.57 -15.83 -2.97
N GLU A 44 20.68 -16.09 -3.66
CA GLU A 44 22.02 -15.74 -3.22
C GLU A 44 22.22 -14.22 -3.13
N ALA A 45 21.83 -13.46 -4.15
CA ALA A 45 21.89 -12.00 -4.12
C ALA A 45 21.04 -11.42 -3.00
N ARG A 46 19.86 -12.01 -2.73
CA ARG A 46 19.04 -11.64 -1.56
C ARG A 46 19.73 -11.97 -0.24
N ARG A 47 20.38 -13.14 -0.13
CA ARG A 47 21.15 -13.55 1.05
C ARG A 47 22.31 -12.59 1.29
N GLN A 48 23.15 -12.33 0.28
CA GLN A 48 24.28 -11.40 0.37
C GLN A 48 23.83 -9.99 0.78
N ARG A 49 22.72 -9.48 0.21
CA ARG A 49 22.15 -8.19 0.62
C ARG A 49 21.68 -8.19 2.08
N MET A 50 21.06 -9.27 2.53
CA MET A 50 20.64 -9.40 3.93
C MET A 50 21.83 -9.49 4.87
N GLU A 51 22.85 -10.29 4.54
CA GLU A 51 24.10 -10.39 5.29
C GLU A 51 24.79 -9.03 5.39
N GLY A 52 24.90 -8.31 4.26
CA GLY A 52 25.45 -6.96 4.24
C GLY A 52 24.65 -5.99 5.09
N TYR A 53 23.32 -6.11 5.15
CA TYR A 53 22.46 -5.29 6.02
C TYR A 53 22.62 -5.64 7.50
N LEU A 54 22.70 -6.94 7.84
CA LEU A 54 22.85 -7.40 9.22
C LEU A 54 24.22 -7.01 9.81
N ARG A 55 25.28 -7.04 8.99
CA ARG A 55 26.64 -6.62 9.38
C ARG A 55 26.82 -5.10 9.47
N ALA A 56 25.96 -4.32 8.82
CA ALA A 56 26.06 -2.86 8.83
C ALA A 56 25.79 -2.30 10.24
N THR A 57 26.46 -1.20 10.58
CA THR A 57 26.20 -0.50 11.85
C THR A 57 24.77 0.05 11.90
N PRO A 58 24.23 0.39 13.09
CA PRO A 58 22.91 1.02 13.19
C PRO A 58 22.77 2.28 12.32
N ALA A 59 23.82 3.11 12.26
CA ALA A 59 23.86 4.31 11.42
C ALA A 59 23.84 3.98 9.92
N GLU A 60 24.65 3.00 9.48
CA GLU A 60 24.67 2.56 8.08
C GLU A 60 23.34 1.93 7.64
N ARG A 61 22.69 1.17 8.54
CA ARG A 61 21.34 0.64 8.26
C ARG A 61 20.32 1.75 8.10
N ARG A 62 20.42 2.82 8.89
CA ARG A 62 19.57 4.01 8.74
C ARG A 62 19.78 4.66 7.38
N GLU A 63 21.04 4.93 6.99
CA GLU A 63 21.33 5.51 5.67
C GLU A 63 20.80 4.63 4.54
N ARG A 64 21.04 3.31 4.56
CA ARG A 64 20.50 2.41 3.52
C ARG A 64 18.98 2.41 3.41
N ARG A 65 18.26 2.63 4.53
CA ARG A 65 16.80 2.78 4.50
C ARG A 65 16.39 4.09 3.86
N LEU A 66 17.10 5.18 4.15
CA LEU A 66 16.86 6.48 3.51
C LEU A 66 17.20 6.45 2.02
N ASP A 67 18.27 5.77 1.63
CA ASP A 67 18.62 5.56 0.22
C ASP A 67 17.54 4.74 -0.49
N GLY A 68 17.10 3.64 0.12
CA GLY A 68 16.00 2.82 -0.41
C GLY A 68 14.68 3.59 -0.54
N LEU A 69 14.40 4.50 0.39
CA LEU A 69 13.23 5.39 0.34
C LEU A 69 13.39 6.44 -0.76
N THR A 70 14.58 7.02 -0.91
CA THR A 70 14.94 7.94 -2.00
C THR A 70 14.72 7.26 -3.35
N GLU A 71 15.21 6.03 -3.55
CA GLU A 71 15.03 5.29 -4.80
C GLU A 71 13.56 4.88 -5.06
N MET A 72 12.80 4.63 -4.00
CA MET A 72 11.35 4.44 -4.14
C MET A 72 10.66 5.71 -4.63
N ILE A 73 11.00 6.87 -4.06
CA ILE A 73 10.47 8.18 -4.45
C ILE A 73 10.95 8.53 -5.85
N ALA A 74 12.22 8.30 -6.18
CA ALA A 74 12.82 8.52 -7.49
C ALA A 74 12.01 7.83 -8.59
N ARG A 75 11.68 6.56 -8.41
CA ARG A 75 10.83 5.82 -9.37
C ARG A 75 9.38 6.30 -9.40
N THR A 76 8.86 6.77 -8.28
CA THR A 76 7.45 7.22 -8.19
C THR A 76 7.25 8.58 -8.85
N TYR A 77 8.23 9.48 -8.73
CA TYR A 77 8.19 10.85 -9.24
C TYR A 77 9.04 11.08 -10.48
N GLU A 78 9.76 10.06 -10.96
CA GLU A 78 10.74 10.20 -12.05
C GLU A 78 11.78 11.28 -11.73
N LEU A 79 12.36 11.19 -10.53
CA LEU A 79 13.37 12.16 -10.11
C LEU A 79 14.60 12.08 -11.01
N THR A 80 15.10 13.24 -11.43
CA THR A 80 16.38 13.36 -12.12
C THR A 80 17.54 13.10 -11.16
N ASP A 81 18.74 12.83 -11.68
CA ASP A 81 19.93 12.68 -10.85
C ASP A 81 20.29 13.95 -10.08
N GLN A 82 19.84 15.12 -10.55
CA GLN A 82 19.97 16.40 -9.83
C GLN A 82 18.98 16.52 -8.67
N GLN A 83 17.74 16.01 -8.82
CA GLN A 83 16.71 16.07 -7.79
C GLN A 83 16.91 15.02 -6.67
N LYS A 84 17.47 13.85 -6.98
CA LYS A 84 17.73 12.78 -6.00
C LYS A 84 18.48 13.24 -4.74
N PRO A 85 19.62 13.96 -4.82
CA PRO A 85 20.33 14.42 -3.61
C PRO A 85 19.53 15.43 -2.80
N GLU A 86 18.74 16.30 -3.43
CA GLU A 86 17.87 17.27 -2.73
C GLU A 86 16.77 16.54 -1.93
N VAL A 87 16.10 15.57 -2.56
CA VAL A 87 15.10 14.74 -1.89
C VAL A 87 15.73 13.90 -0.77
N ALA A 88 16.92 13.34 -0.98
CA ALA A 88 17.64 12.60 0.05
C ALA A 88 18.00 13.49 1.26
N ALA A 89 18.41 14.74 1.02
CA ALA A 89 18.68 15.71 2.08
C ALA A 89 17.42 16.05 2.87
N GLU A 90 16.29 16.27 2.20
CA GLU A 90 15.01 16.55 2.87
C GLU A 90 14.49 15.35 3.67
N LEU A 91 14.66 14.12 3.18
CA LEU A 91 14.37 12.90 3.94
C LEU A 91 15.21 12.78 5.21
N ARG A 92 16.52 13.11 5.15
CA ARG A 92 17.39 13.14 6.33
C ARG A 92 16.94 14.19 7.33
N ARG A 93 16.57 15.38 6.85
CA ARG A 93 16.04 16.46 7.69
C ARG A 93 14.76 16.05 8.40
N MET A 94 13.78 15.51 7.67
CA MET A 94 12.53 14.99 8.25
C MET A 94 12.79 13.92 9.30
N ARG A 95 13.77 13.05 9.06
CA ARG A 95 14.15 12.02 10.03
C ARG A 95 14.74 12.62 11.30
N ALA A 96 15.66 13.58 11.17
CA ALA A 96 16.25 14.26 12.32
C ALA A 96 15.19 15.01 13.14
N GLU A 97 14.26 15.70 12.49
CA GLU A 97 13.12 16.36 13.15
C GLU A 97 12.23 15.35 13.88
N TYR A 98 11.96 14.19 13.27
CA TYR A 98 11.17 13.13 13.91
C TYR A 98 11.90 12.50 15.10
N ASP A 99 13.21 12.24 14.99
CA ASP A 99 14.02 11.73 16.11
C ASP A 99 14.07 12.76 17.25
N GLN A 100 14.12 14.06 16.94
CA GLN A 100 14.03 15.13 17.94
C GLN A 100 12.66 15.17 18.63
N GLN A 101 11.57 14.98 17.89
CA GLN A 101 10.20 14.91 18.44
C GLN A 101 9.99 13.70 19.36
N LEU A 102 10.61 12.56 19.03
CA LEU A 102 10.60 11.35 19.84
C LEU A 102 11.36 11.51 21.17
N GLY A 103 12.43 12.31 21.18
CA GLY A 103 13.26 12.51 22.38
C GLY A 103 13.82 11.18 22.91
N PRO A 104 13.63 10.84 24.21
CA PRO A 104 14.09 9.56 24.77
C PRO A 104 13.53 8.32 24.04
N ALA A 105 12.32 8.41 23.48
CA ALA A 105 11.70 7.31 22.74
C ALA A 105 12.47 6.97 21.45
N ALA A 106 13.26 7.90 20.90
CA ALA A 106 14.10 7.63 19.72
C ALA A 106 15.20 6.61 20.04
N VAL A 107 15.80 6.72 21.23
CA VAL A 107 16.83 5.79 21.72
C VAL A 107 16.23 4.40 21.92
N GLU A 108 15.04 4.33 22.53
CA GLU A 108 14.33 3.06 22.70
C GLU A 108 13.97 2.42 21.35
N MET A 109 13.48 3.21 20.40
CA MET A 109 13.16 2.73 19.05
C MET A 109 14.42 2.17 18.36
N GLN A 110 15.57 2.83 18.50
CA GLN A 110 16.83 2.33 17.98
C GLN A 110 17.24 1.00 18.64
N GLN A 111 17.13 0.90 19.97
CA GLN A 111 17.45 -0.35 20.69
C GLN A 111 16.58 -1.51 20.20
N ILE A 112 15.27 -1.30 20.05
CA ILE A 112 14.36 -2.35 19.56
C ILE A 112 14.71 -2.76 18.12
N GLU A 113 15.07 -1.81 17.25
CA GLU A 113 15.55 -2.12 15.89
C GLU A 113 16.83 -2.96 15.91
N GLU A 114 17.77 -2.65 16.80
CA GLU A 114 19.01 -3.41 16.98
C GLU A 114 18.76 -4.82 17.51
N GLU A 115 17.87 -4.97 18.50
CA GLU A 115 17.48 -6.28 19.03
C GLU A 115 16.77 -7.12 17.97
N MET A 116 15.87 -6.53 17.17
CA MET A 116 15.26 -7.21 16.04
C MET A 116 16.30 -7.62 14.98
N ALA A 117 17.30 -6.77 14.69
CA ALA A 117 18.38 -7.12 13.78
C ALA A 117 19.22 -8.29 14.31
N ARG A 118 19.58 -8.28 15.61
CA ARG A 118 20.30 -9.39 16.27
C ARG A 118 19.47 -10.68 16.25
N PHE A 119 18.17 -10.60 16.48
CA PHE A 119 17.26 -11.75 16.37
C PHE A 119 17.35 -12.38 14.97
N TRP A 120 17.26 -11.56 13.92
CA TRP A 120 17.38 -12.06 12.55
C TRP A 120 18.77 -12.61 12.22
N GLN A 121 19.82 -12.01 12.78
CA GLN A 121 21.19 -12.52 12.64
C GLN A 121 21.33 -13.90 13.28
N ARG A 122 20.93 -14.08 14.55
CA ARG A 122 20.96 -15.39 15.24
C ARG A 122 20.20 -16.45 14.45
N ARG A 123 19.05 -16.07 13.87
CA ARG A 123 18.23 -16.98 13.08
C ARG A 123 18.89 -17.39 11.76
N ALA A 124 19.55 -16.46 11.08
CA ALA A 124 20.31 -16.73 9.86
C ALA A 124 21.51 -17.63 10.14
N GLU A 125 22.25 -17.38 11.24
CA GLU A 125 23.38 -18.21 11.69
C GLU A 125 22.94 -19.63 12.06
N ALA A 126 21.74 -19.80 12.60
CA ALA A 126 21.14 -21.10 12.88
C ALA A 126 20.64 -21.85 11.62
N GLY A 127 20.84 -21.30 10.42
CA GLY A 127 20.33 -21.87 9.17
C GLY A 127 18.80 -21.90 9.08
N ASN A 128 18.11 -21.16 9.95
CA ASN A 128 16.65 -21.18 10.04
C ASN A 128 16.03 -20.12 9.12
N ASP A 129 16.29 -20.28 7.81
CA ASP A 129 15.70 -19.48 6.72
C ASP A 129 14.20 -19.78 6.49
N GLY A 130 13.56 -20.44 7.46
CA GLY A 130 12.15 -20.77 7.42
C GLY A 130 11.27 -19.55 7.07
N PRO A 131 10.05 -19.80 6.57
CA PRO A 131 9.14 -18.74 6.15
C PRO A 131 9.02 -17.67 7.24
N ARG A 132 9.04 -16.38 6.87
CA ARG A 132 8.96 -15.25 7.81
C ARG A 132 7.79 -15.37 8.82
N GLY A 133 6.74 -16.12 8.50
CA GLY A 133 5.64 -16.45 9.41
C GLY A 133 6.07 -17.19 10.69
N GLN A 134 7.21 -17.89 10.70
CA GLN A 134 7.72 -18.57 11.89
C GLN A 134 8.34 -17.61 12.91
N ALA A 135 8.91 -16.48 12.50
CA ALA A 135 9.44 -15.48 13.44
C ALA A 135 8.33 -14.91 14.34
N TRP A 136 7.11 -14.80 13.81
CA TRP A 136 5.93 -14.43 14.60
C TRP A 136 5.48 -15.49 15.60
N ARG A 137 6.11 -16.66 15.68
CA ARG A 137 5.87 -17.64 16.74
C ARG A 137 6.83 -17.47 17.91
N ASP A 138 7.91 -16.72 17.70
CA ASP A 138 8.91 -16.47 18.74
C ASP A 138 8.40 -15.40 19.72
N PRO A 139 8.38 -15.67 21.03
CA PRO A 139 7.89 -14.73 22.03
C PRO A 139 8.77 -13.48 22.18
N GLU A 140 10.09 -13.59 22.00
CA GLU A 140 11.02 -12.45 22.05
C GLU A 140 10.69 -11.48 20.92
N PHE A 141 10.57 -12.00 19.69
CA PHE A 141 10.26 -11.19 18.51
C PHE A 141 8.88 -10.52 18.62
N ARG A 142 7.87 -11.21 19.15
CA ARG A 142 6.54 -10.62 19.39
C ARG A 142 6.61 -9.43 20.34
N ARG A 143 7.30 -9.58 21.47
CA ARG A 143 7.48 -8.51 22.46
C ARG A 143 8.12 -7.28 21.83
N LEU A 144 9.19 -7.47 21.06
CA LEU A 144 9.87 -6.38 20.35
C LEU A 144 8.94 -5.70 19.32
N ALA A 145 8.23 -6.50 18.54
CA ALA A 145 7.30 -5.99 17.52
C ALA A 145 6.10 -5.24 18.14
N GLU A 146 5.60 -5.69 19.28
CA GLU A 146 4.54 -5.03 20.05
C GLU A 146 5.02 -3.70 20.62
N ARG A 147 6.18 -3.69 21.29
CA ARG A 147 6.75 -2.45 21.83
C ARG A 147 7.04 -1.41 20.75
N MET A 148 7.60 -1.85 19.61
CA MET A 148 7.78 -1.00 18.42
C MET A 148 6.45 -0.44 17.91
N ARG A 149 5.37 -1.23 17.96
CA ARG A 149 4.02 -0.80 17.52
C ARG A 149 3.41 0.21 18.48
N GLU A 150 3.63 0.07 19.79
CA GLU A 150 3.20 1.04 20.81
C GLU A 150 3.89 2.38 20.63
N LEU A 151 5.22 2.40 20.55
CA LEU A 151 5.99 3.63 20.30
C LEU A 151 5.53 4.35 19.04
N ARG A 152 5.25 3.61 17.96
CA ARG A 152 4.73 4.20 16.70
C ARG A 152 3.29 4.69 16.81
N ARG A 153 2.49 4.13 17.73
CA ARG A 153 1.13 4.60 18.00
C ARG A 153 1.17 5.90 18.78
N GLU A 154 2.08 6.00 19.76
CA GLU A 154 2.32 7.20 20.57
C GLU A 154 2.94 8.32 19.73
N HIS A 155 3.81 7.97 18.79
CA HIS A 155 4.51 8.88 17.90
C HIS A 155 4.21 8.56 16.43
N PRO A 156 3.01 8.91 15.92
CA PRO A 156 2.67 8.64 14.54
C PRO A 156 3.51 9.50 13.60
N PHE A 157 4.12 8.87 12.60
CA PHE A 157 4.76 9.58 11.48
C PHE A 157 3.72 9.92 10.42
N ASP A 158 3.53 11.22 10.14
CA ASP A 158 2.63 11.66 9.07
C ASP A 158 3.30 11.52 7.70
N VAL A 159 3.00 10.37 7.07
CA VAL A 159 3.48 10.03 5.74
C VAL A 159 3.00 11.03 4.68
N ASN A 160 1.78 11.57 4.81
CA ASN A 160 1.23 12.51 3.82
C ASN A 160 1.95 13.86 3.92
N ALA A 161 2.16 14.37 5.13
CA ALA A 161 2.93 15.58 5.35
C ALA A 161 4.38 15.45 4.81
N ALA A 162 5.02 14.29 5.01
CA ALA A 162 6.35 14.03 4.48
C ALA A 162 6.38 14.09 2.94
N PHE A 163 5.37 13.52 2.29
CA PHE A 163 5.23 13.58 0.85
C PHE A 163 4.94 14.98 0.32
N GLU A 164 4.11 15.76 1.00
CA GLU A 164 3.85 17.16 0.63
C GLU A 164 5.13 18.00 0.70
N ARG A 165 6.01 17.75 1.68
CA ARG A 165 7.33 18.40 1.76
C ARG A 165 8.21 18.06 0.57
N ILE A 166 8.28 16.78 0.20
CA ILE A 166 9.03 16.34 -0.98
C ILE A 166 8.44 16.98 -2.25
N GLU A 167 7.12 17.01 -2.39
CA GLU A 167 6.44 17.57 -3.57
C GLU A 167 6.70 19.08 -3.75
N LYS A 168 7.00 19.82 -2.67
CA LYS A 168 7.42 21.24 -2.76
C LYS A 168 8.79 21.44 -3.40
N LEU A 169 9.63 20.41 -3.44
CA LEU A 169 10.93 20.45 -4.13
C LEU A 169 10.82 20.13 -5.61
N LEU A 170 9.62 19.73 -6.08
CA LEU A 170 9.42 19.24 -7.44
C LEU A 170 8.60 20.24 -8.27
N PRO A 171 8.80 20.28 -9.59
CA PRO A 171 7.88 20.94 -10.51
C PRO A 171 6.44 20.46 -10.30
N ALA A 172 5.47 21.38 -10.33
CA ALA A 172 4.07 21.09 -10.02
C ALA A 172 3.48 19.95 -10.87
N GLU A 173 3.84 19.89 -12.16
CA GLU A 173 3.41 18.81 -13.06
C GLU A 173 3.99 17.44 -12.66
N GLN A 174 5.27 17.40 -12.29
CA GLN A 174 5.93 16.18 -11.84
C GLN A 174 5.33 15.69 -10.52
N ALA A 175 5.06 16.61 -9.58
CA ALA A 175 4.37 16.31 -8.33
C ALA A 175 2.97 15.72 -8.58
N ALA A 176 2.18 16.31 -9.50
CA ALA A 176 0.85 15.80 -9.86
C ALA A 176 0.89 14.37 -10.45
N LYS A 177 1.82 14.09 -11.36
CA LYS A 177 2.03 12.75 -11.92
C LYS A 177 2.42 11.74 -10.84
N GLY A 178 3.33 12.12 -9.94
CA GLY A 178 3.73 11.27 -8.82
C GLY A 178 2.56 10.96 -7.86
N ARG A 179 1.71 11.95 -7.56
CA ARG A 179 0.48 11.74 -6.78
C ARG A 179 -0.44 10.71 -7.42
N ALA A 180 -0.70 10.83 -8.72
CA ALA A 180 -1.55 9.87 -9.45
C ALA A 180 -1.00 8.44 -9.38
N ARG A 181 0.32 8.25 -9.60
CA ARG A 181 0.97 6.93 -9.51
C ARG A 181 0.90 6.33 -8.11
N ARG A 182 1.01 7.15 -7.06
CA ARG A 182 0.86 6.68 -5.68
C ARG A 182 -0.56 6.20 -5.41
N ILE A 183 -1.56 6.96 -5.84
CA ILE A 183 -2.99 6.61 -5.69
C ILE A 183 -3.26 5.29 -6.42
N GLU A 184 -2.88 5.19 -7.69
CA GLU A 184 -3.03 3.97 -8.49
C GLU A 184 -2.32 2.77 -7.82
N ARG A 185 -1.09 2.96 -7.32
CA ARG A 185 -0.36 1.91 -6.59
C ARG A 185 -1.10 1.51 -5.31
N GLN A 186 -1.63 2.46 -4.56
CA GLN A 186 -2.37 2.24 -3.33
C GLN A 186 -3.67 1.47 -3.60
N GLU A 187 -4.44 1.87 -4.60
CA GLU A 187 -5.65 1.19 -5.05
C GLU A 187 -5.34 -0.22 -5.51
N ARG A 188 -4.31 -0.41 -6.33
CA ARG A 188 -3.84 -1.74 -6.73
C ARG A 188 -3.53 -2.58 -5.49
N MET A 189 -2.73 -2.07 -4.55
CA MET A 189 -2.42 -2.82 -3.32
C MET A 189 -3.66 -3.11 -2.47
N GLN A 190 -4.62 -2.21 -2.44
CA GLN A 190 -5.89 -2.43 -1.76
C GLN A 190 -6.71 -3.52 -2.45
N GLN A 191 -6.81 -3.49 -3.79
CA GLN A 191 -7.45 -4.55 -4.57
C GLN A 191 -6.78 -5.91 -4.33
N TRP A 192 -5.44 -5.97 -4.30
CA TRP A 192 -4.69 -7.18 -3.95
C TRP A 192 -4.98 -7.70 -2.53
N ARG A 193 -5.25 -6.80 -1.57
CA ARG A 193 -5.59 -7.16 -0.18
C ARG A 193 -7.06 -7.58 -0.03
N SER A 194 -7.98 -6.78 -0.55
CA SER A 194 -9.42 -6.99 -0.47
C SER A 194 -9.89 -8.16 -1.33
N GLY A 195 -9.23 -8.39 -2.47
CA GLY A 195 -9.47 -9.54 -3.35
C GLY A 195 -9.04 -10.89 -2.75
N GLY A 196 -8.71 -10.93 -1.46
CA GLY A 196 -8.47 -12.14 -0.68
C GLY A 196 -7.56 -13.09 -1.43
N GLY A 197 -6.33 -12.63 -1.73
CA GLY A 197 -5.34 -13.34 -2.55
C GLY A 197 -5.59 -14.84 -2.66
N ARG A 198 -6.43 -15.23 -3.63
CA ARG A 198 -6.56 -16.61 -4.13
C ARG A 198 -5.27 -16.92 -4.87
N ARG A 199 -4.15 -16.94 -4.14
CA ARG A 199 -2.95 -17.69 -4.47
C ARG A 199 -3.33 -19.16 -4.30
N GLY A 200 -4.04 -19.71 -5.26
CA GLY A 200 -4.44 -21.12 -5.23
C GLY A 200 -5.35 -21.57 -6.36
N GLU A 201 -6.16 -20.67 -6.94
CA GLU A 201 -7.14 -21.05 -7.97
C GLU A 201 -7.15 -20.09 -9.16
N GLY A 202 -5.97 -19.74 -9.66
CA GLY A 202 -5.91 -19.55 -11.11
C GLY A 202 -6.17 -20.91 -11.75
N PRO A 203 -7.01 -21.04 -12.79
CA PRO A 203 -7.19 -22.31 -13.48
C PRO A 203 -5.80 -22.79 -13.86
N VAL A 204 -5.39 -23.92 -13.27
CA VAL A 204 -4.24 -24.67 -13.74
C VAL A 204 -4.64 -25.12 -15.12
N GLU A 205 -4.38 -24.29 -16.13
CA GLU A 205 -4.35 -24.78 -17.50
C GLU A 205 -3.42 -25.99 -17.46
N PRO A 206 -3.91 -27.19 -17.81
CA PRO A 206 -3.03 -28.33 -17.93
C PRO A 206 -1.95 -27.91 -18.90
N ARG A 207 -0.69 -27.91 -18.43
CA ARG A 207 0.51 -27.75 -19.25
C ARG A 207 0.47 -28.82 -20.34
N ARG A 208 -0.25 -28.54 -21.41
CA ARG A 208 -0.25 -29.29 -22.64
C ARG A 208 0.97 -28.79 -23.37
N GLY A 209 2.02 -29.60 -23.33
CA GLY A 209 3.11 -29.50 -24.29
C GLY A 209 2.55 -29.45 -25.71
N GLU A 210 3.37 -28.94 -26.62
CA GLU A 210 3.08 -28.72 -28.04
C GLU A 210 2.56 -27.32 -28.38
N ARG A 211 3.50 -26.40 -28.62
CA ARG A 211 3.56 -25.74 -29.93
C ARG A 211 4.95 -25.21 -30.25
N ARG A 212 5.68 -26.11 -30.90
CA ARG A 212 6.84 -25.84 -31.74
C ARG A 212 6.33 -25.08 -32.97
N GLY A 213 6.81 -23.87 -33.22
CA GLY A 213 6.81 -23.26 -34.57
C GLY A 213 6.03 -21.95 -34.77
N ARG A 214 6.76 -20.83 -34.75
CA ARG A 214 6.64 -19.59 -35.59
C ARG A 214 7.57 -18.56 -34.94
N ARG A 215 8.80 -18.28 -35.40
CA ARG A 215 9.31 -17.84 -36.72
C ARG A 215 8.54 -16.62 -37.27
N THR A 216 9.31 -15.55 -37.44
CA THR A 216 9.08 -14.23 -38.07
C THR A 216 8.20 -13.21 -37.35
N GLN A 217 8.83 -12.37 -36.51
CA GLN A 217 8.43 -10.97 -36.31
C GLN A 217 9.67 -10.18 -35.85
N ALA A 218 10.58 -9.95 -36.78
CA ALA A 218 11.75 -9.11 -36.62
C ALA A 218 11.84 -8.26 -37.89
N GLU A 219 10.97 -7.27 -37.99
CA GLU A 219 10.88 -6.22 -39.02
C GLU A 219 9.53 -5.50 -38.79
N ASN A 220 9.50 -4.55 -37.85
CA ASN A 220 8.48 -3.48 -37.72
C ASN A 220 8.82 -2.60 -36.51
N ASN A 221 10.08 -2.19 -36.40
CA ASN A 221 10.57 -1.33 -35.31
C ASN A 221 11.22 -0.05 -35.86
N ALA A 222 10.58 0.54 -36.87
CA ALA A 222 10.88 1.89 -37.33
C ALA A 222 9.57 2.69 -37.27
N GLU A 223 9.66 3.91 -36.73
CA GLU A 223 8.59 4.90 -36.64
C GLU A 223 7.70 4.85 -35.38
N SER A 224 8.33 4.83 -34.21
CA SER A 224 7.71 5.39 -33.00
C SER A 224 7.65 6.91 -33.14
N THR A 225 6.54 7.41 -33.68
CA THR A 225 6.17 8.82 -33.56
C THR A 225 6.11 9.21 -32.07
N PRO A 226 6.62 10.39 -31.68
CA PRO A 226 6.57 10.84 -30.30
C PRO A 226 5.12 10.92 -29.86
N SER A 227 4.75 10.05 -28.90
CA SER A 227 3.42 10.03 -28.29
C SER A 227 3.12 11.43 -27.74
N PRO A 228 2.03 12.09 -28.16
CA PRO A 228 1.70 13.42 -27.71
C PRO A 228 1.65 13.43 -26.18
N ALA A 229 2.24 14.46 -25.57
CA ALA A 229 2.28 14.60 -24.12
C ALA A 229 0.90 14.32 -23.51
N PRO A 230 0.79 13.44 -22.49
CA PRO A 230 -0.49 13.06 -21.92
C PRO A 230 -1.19 14.34 -21.48
N THR A 231 -2.34 14.62 -22.11
CA THR A 231 -3.21 15.71 -21.72
C THR A 231 -3.49 15.54 -20.22
N PRO A 232 -3.36 16.60 -19.39
CA PRO A 232 -3.63 16.50 -17.97
C PRO A 232 -5.04 15.92 -17.77
N VAL A 233 -5.10 14.65 -17.39
CA VAL A 233 -6.36 13.96 -17.11
C VAL A 233 -6.95 14.70 -15.93
N ALA A 234 -8.09 15.35 -16.14
CA ALA A 234 -8.80 16.03 -15.07
C ALA A 234 -8.95 15.04 -13.91
N ALA A 235 -8.55 15.47 -12.70
CA ALA A 235 -8.65 14.63 -11.52
C ALA A 235 -10.07 14.07 -11.44
N GLU A 236 -10.21 12.74 -11.43
CA GLU A 236 -11.52 12.13 -11.39
C GLU A 236 -12.30 12.68 -10.19
N PRO A 237 -13.56 13.10 -10.37
CA PRO A 237 -14.35 13.61 -9.27
C PRO A 237 -14.38 12.55 -8.17
N TRP A 238 -14.15 12.97 -6.92
CA TRP A 238 -14.21 12.07 -5.78
C TRP A 238 -15.57 11.36 -5.77
N ARG A 239 -15.54 10.02 -5.89
CA ARG A 239 -16.73 9.17 -5.86
C ARG A 239 -16.97 8.66 -4.46
N HIS A 240 -18.23 8.54 -4.08
CA HIS A 240 -18.58 7.99 -2.77
C HIS A 240 -18.24 6.49 -2.71
N PRO A 241 -17.74 5.96 -1.58
CA PRO A 241 -17.44 4.53 -1.46
C PRO A 241 -18.64 3.61 -1.76
N TRP A 242 -19.86 4.06 -1.45
CA TRP A 242 -21.09 3.29 -1.73
C TRP A 242 -21.44 3.26 -3.23
N GLU A 243 -21.07 4.28 -3.99
CA GLU A 243 -21.23 4.29 -5.46
C GLU A 243 -20.30 3.26 -6.08
N LEU A 244 -19.01 3.26 -5.67
CA LEU A 244 -18.03 2.27 -6.12
C LEU A 244 -18.47 0.84 -5.76
N TYR A 245 -19.03 0.65 -4.56
CA TYR A 245 -19.58 -0.64 -4.15
C TYR A 245 -20.73 -1.10 -5.06
N ALA A 246 -21.69 -0.22 -5.35
CA ALA A 246 -22.84 -0.54 -6.19
C ALA A 246 -22.44 -0.79 -7.65
N GLU A 247 -21.44 -0.09 -8.19
CA GLU A 247 -20.88 -0.35 -9.53
C GLU A 247 -20.24 -1.74 -9.60
N GLN A 248 -19.44 -2.11 -8.60
CA GLN A 248 -18.83 -3.44 -8.50
C GLN A 248 -19.89 -4.54 -8.32
N TYR A 249 -20.91 -4.28 -7.50
CA TYR A 249 -22.05 -5.17 -7.32
C TYR A 249 -22.80 -5.38 -8.64
N ALA A 250 -23.02 -4.29 -9.38
CA ALA A 250 -23.69 -4.32 -10.68
C ALA A 250 -22.93 -5.15 -11.73
N ALA A 251 -21.60 -5.02 -11.75
CA ALA A 251 -20.75 -5.81 -12.63
C ALA A 251 -20.73 -7.30 -12.23
N ARG A 252 -20.69 -7.62 -10.93
CA ARG A 252 -20.65 -9.00 -10.43
C ARG A 252 -21.92 -9.79 -10.75
N HIS A 253 -23.07 -9.14 -10.68
CA HIS A 253 -24.38 -9.78 -10.87
C HIS A 253 -24.98 -9.57 -12.26
N ASP A 254 -24.20 -9.02 -13.20
CA ASP A 254 -24.63 -8.69 -14.56
C ASP A 254 -25.96 -7.92 -14.57
N LEU A 255 -26.07 -6.87 -13.73
CA LEU A 255 -27.29 -6.08 -13.65
C LEU A 255 -27.62 -5.45 -15.01
N SER A 256 -28.88 -5.58 -15.41
CA SER A 256 -29.44 -4.89 -16.58
C SER A 256 -29.41 -3.38 -16.40
N ALA A 257 -29.61 -2.62 -17.49
CA ALA A 257 -29.62 -1.15 -17.44
C ALA A 257 -30.69 -0.61 -16.47
N GLU A 258 -31.88 -1.22 -16.45
CA GLU A 258 -32.97 -0.86 -15.54
C GLU A 258 -32.60 -1.14 -14.08
N GLN A 259 -32.02 -2.30 -13.79
CA GLN A 259 -31.54 -2.64 -12.45
C GLN A 259 -30.41 -1.72 -11.97
N ARG A 260 -29.49 -1.32 -12.87
CA ARG A 260 -28.43 -0.34 -12.55
C ARG A 260 -29.01 1.03 -12.21
N ALA A 261 -30.03 1.48 -12.96
CA ALA A 261 -30.71 2.73 -12.66
C ALA A 261 -31.41 2.70 -11.30
N ALA A 262 -32.08 1.57 -10.97
CA ALA A 262 -32.68 1.36 -9.65
C ALA A 262 -31.63 1.35 -8.52
N ALA A 263 -30.54 0.61 -8.69
CA ALA A 263 -29.41 0.59 -7.76
C ALA A 263 -28.82 1.98 -7.52
N ALA A 264 -28.62 2.76 -8.58
CA ALA A 264 -28.12 4.13 -8.48
C ALA A 264 -29.08 5.05 -7.71
N ALA A 265 -30.39 4.89 -7.88
CA ALA A 265 -31.39 5.64 -7.12
C ALA A 265 -31.34 5.29 -5.62
N ILE A 266 -31.24 4.01 -5.28
CA ILE A 266 -31.08 3.54 -3.89
C ILE A 266 -29.82 4.13 -3.25
N VAL A 267 -28.68 4.09 -3.95
CA VAL A 267 -27.41 4.65 -3.44
C VAL A 267 -27.52 6.15 -3.17
N ARG A 268 -28.12 6.92 -4.10
CA ARG A 268 -28.30 8.37 -3.91
C ARG A 268 -29.18 8.70 -2.70
N ASP A 269 -30.26 7.96 -2.49
CA ASP A 269 -31.14 8.11 -1.32
C ASP A 269 -30.38 7.86 -0.01
N LEU A 270 -29.66 6.74 0.07
CA LEU A 270 -28.92 6.39 1.28
C LEU A 270 -27.75 7.34 1.55
N ILE A 271 -27.05 7.82 0.51
CA ILE A 271 -26.01 8.87 0.67
C ILE A 271 -26.63 10.17 1.19
N ALA A 272 -27.82 10.56 0.72
CA ALA A 272 -28.50 11.75 1.23
C ALA A 272 -28.88 11.59 2.71
N ARG A 273 -29.32 10.40 3.13
CA ARG A 273 -29.61 10.07 4.54
C ARG A 273 -28.34 10.09 5.39
N GLU A 274 -27.23 9.52 4.91
CA GLU A 274 -25.94 9.57 5.61
C GLU A 274 -25.48 11.03 5.80
N ARG A 275 -25.53 11.84 4.74
CA ARG A 275 -25.15 13.26 4.80
C ARG A 275 -25.99 14.03 5.79
N SER A 276 -27.30 13.79 5.80
CA SER A 276 -28.24 14.42 6.75
C SER A 276 -27.93 14.01 8.19
N TYR A 277 -27.65 12.72 8.43
CA TYR A 277 -27.24 12.22 9.75
C TYR A 277 -25.93 12.89 10.21
N ARG A 278 -24.88 12.87 9.39
CA ARG A 278 -23.59 13.51 9.70
C ARG A 278 -23.75 15.01 9.95
N ALA A 279 -24.58 15.70 9.17
CA ALA A 279 -24.85 17.12 9.36
C ALA A 279 -25.55 17.38 10.71
N SER A 280 -26.56 16.58 11.08
CA SER A 280 -27.27 16.71 12.36
C SER A 280 -26.38 16.40 13.57
N ARG A 281 -25.35 15.57 13.38
CA ARG A 281 -24.40 15.12 14.40
C ARG A 281 -23.04 15.81 14.30
N ARG A 282 -22.94 16.90 13.56
CA ARG A 282 -21.66 17.57 13.27
C ARG A 282 -20.87 17.89 14.55
N HIS A 283 -21.54 18.45 15.56
CA HIS A 283 -20.90 18.78 16.83
C HIS A 283 -20.44 17.55 17.62
N ASP A 284 -21.14 16.41 17.53
CA ASP A 284 -20.71 15.17 18.18
C ASP A 284 -19.42 14.63 17.56
N PHE A 285 -19.29 14.69 16.22
CA PHE A 285 -18.07 14.30 15.52
C PHE A 285 -16.91 15.26 15.82
N GLU A 286 -17.17 16.56 15.90
CA GLU A 286 -16.17 17.56 16.30
C GLU A 286 -15.70 17.35 17.75
N ALA A 287 -16.62 17.10 18.69
CA ALA A 287 -16.29 16.80 20.08
C ALA A 287 -15.52 15.49 20.24
N MET A 288 -15.86 14.46 19.45
CA MET A 288 -15.15 13.19 19.43
C MET A 288 -13.66 13.39 19.09
N GLU A 289 -13.32 14.20 18.09
CA GLU A 289 -11.92 14.43 17.71
C GLU A 289 -11.11 15.16 18.81
N GLN A 290 -11.78 15.85 19.74
CA GLN A 290 -11.15 16.51 20.88
C GLN A 290 -10.88 15.58 22.09
N ILE A 291 -11.43 14.36 22.10
CA ILE A 291 -11.20 13.39 23.19
C ILE A 291 -9.71 13.01 23.24
N ALA A 292 -9.02 13.29 24.34
CA ALA A 292 -7.59 13.03 24.47
C ALA A 292 -7.24 11.53 24.44
N SER A 293 -8.03 10.70 25.12
CA SER A 293 -7.83 9.24 25.18
C SER A 293 -8.15 8.59 23.83
N PRO A 294 -7.20 7.89 23.19
CA PRO A 294 -7.47 7.21 21.93
C PRO A 294 -8.52 6.10 22.03
N ALA A 295 -8.58 5.42 23.18
CA ALA A 295 -9.56 4.34 23.41
C ALA A 295 -10.98 4.89 23.47
N GLU A 296 -11.20 5.97 24.22
CA GLU A 296 -12.49 6.64 24.34
C GLU A 296 -12.92 7.29 23.01
N ARG A 297 -11.98 7.93 22.30
CA ARG A 297 -12.23 8.48 20.96
C ARG A 297 -12.71 7.41 20.00
N ASN A 298 -12.08 6.24 20.00
CA ASN A 298 -12.48 5.12 19.14
C ASN A 298 -13.84 4.56 19.54
N ALA A 299 -14.12 4.40 20.85
CA ALA A 299 -15.42 3.96 21.32
C ALA A 299 -16.54 4.92 20.88
N ARG A 300 -16.33 6.22 21.06
CA ARG A 300 -17.28 7.26 20.63
C ARG A 300 -17.45 7.30 19.11
N ARG A 301 -16.36 7.08 18.36
CA ARG A 301 -16.42 6.94 16.90
C ARG A 301 -17.31 5.78 16.49
N THR A 302 -17.10 4.59 17.07
CA THR A 302 -17.90 3.40 16.76
C THR A 302 -19.38 3.65 17.05
N GLU A 303 -19.71 4.30 18.16
CA GLU A 303 -21.08 4.68 18.48
C GLU A 303 -21.69 5.61 17.43
N LEU A 304 -20.98 6.66 17.02
CA LEU A 304 -21.45 7.61 16.01
C LEU A 304 -21.54 7.02 14.60
N GLU A 305 -20.66 6.07 14.25
CA GLU A 305 -20.65 5.38 12.96
C GLU A 305 -21.69 4.26 12.88
N THR A 306 -22.20 3.74 14.01
CA THR A 306 -23.18 2.63 14.04
C THR A 306 -24.42 2.88 13.16
N PRO A 307 -25.08 4.06 13.17
CA PRO A 307 -26.22 4.32 12.28
C PRO A 307 -25.82 4.40 10.80
N ILE A 308 -24.58 4.79 10.49
CA ILE A 308 -24.07 4.83 9.12
C ILE A 308 -23.82 3.40 8.63
N ASP A 309 -23.28 2.53 9.48
CA ASP A 309 -23.13 1.11 9.19
C ASP A 309 -24.49 0.44 8.95
N ALA A 310 -25.52 0.81 9.72
CA ALA A 310 -26.88 0.33 9.50
C ALA A 310 -27.45 0.75 8.12
N LEU A 311 -27.20 2.00 7.69
CA LEU A 311 -27.56 2.45 6.34
C LEU A 311 -26.83 1.65 5.25
N PHE A 312 -25.58 1.26 5.48
CA PHE A 312 -24.85 0.40 4.54
C PHE A 312 -25.40 -1.03 4.49
N GLN A 313 -25.85 -1.60 5.62
CA GLN A 313 -26.56 -2.88 5.61
C GLN A 313 -27.90 -2.77 4.87
N GLU A 314 -28.62 -1.66 5.04
CA GLU A 314 -29.82 -1.37 4.26
C GLU A 314 -29.53 -1.30 2.75
N LEU A 315 -28.40 -0.70 2.35
CA LEU A 315 -27.94 -0.70 0.96
C LEU A 315 -27.78 -2.13 0.43
N ASN A 316 -27.09 -3.01 1.17
CA ASN A 316 -26.88 -4.41 0.75
C ASN A 316 -28.20 -5.14 0.54
N GLN A 317 -29.14 -5.01 1.50
CA GLN A 317 -30.45 -5.64 1.40
C GLN A 317 -31.23 -5.14 0.18
N ARG A 318 -31.28 -3.82 -0.03
CA ARG A 318 -32.01 -3.24 -1.17
C ARG A 318 -31.37 -3.60 -2.51
N LEU A 319 -30.05 -3.72 -2.59
CA LEU A 319 -29.37 -4.20 -3.81
C LEU A 319 -29.67 -5.67 -4.10
N ASP A 320 -29.76 -6.51 -3.06
CA ASP A 320 -30.17 -7.91 -3.20
C ASP A 320 -31.63 -8.04 -3.69
N ASP A 321 -32.51 -7.11 -3.28
CA ASP A 321 -33.89 -7.07 -3.72
C ASP A 321 -34.03 -6.67 -5.21
N VAL A 322 -33.07 -5.92 -5.76
CA VAL A 322 -33.02 -5.57 -7.19
C VAL A 322 -32.69 -6.77 -8.09
N LEU A 323 -32.07 -7.82 -7.54
CA LEU A 323 -31.76 -9.04 -8.29
C LEU A 323 -33.01 -9.81 -8.70
N THR A 324 -32.99 -10.39 -9.90
CA THR A 324 -33.98 -11.39 -10.31
C THR A 324 -33.77 -12.70 -9.55
N ALA A 325 -34.81 -13.53 -9.47
CA ALA A 325 -34.71 -14.87 -8.86
C ALA A 325 -33.56 -15.70 -9.47
N ALA A 326 -33.38 -15.63 -10.80
CA ALA A 326 -32.30 -16.32 -11.51
C ALA A 326 -30.90 -15.78 -11.20
N GLN A 327 -30.76 -14.49 -10.89
CA GLN A 327 -29.50 -13.91 -10.43
C GLN A 327 -29.21 -14.29 -8.98
N ARG A 328 -30.23 -14.33 -8.12
CA ARG A 328 -30.08 -14.75 -6.71
C ARG A 328 -29.65 -16.22 -6.60
N SER A 329 -30.13 -17.10 -7.48
CA SER A 329 -29.74 -18.51 -7.50
C SER A 329 -28.31 -18.78 -8.00
N LYS A 330 -27.62 -17.77 -8.53
CA LYS A 330 -26.22 -17.86 -9.01
C LYS A 330 -25.20 -17.36 -7.99
N ARG A 331 -25.64 -16.87 -6.82
CA ARG A 331 -24.77 -16.57 -5.67
C ARG A 331 -24.26 -17.86 -5.04
#